data_AF-A0A7D5HDU8-F1
#
_entry.id   AF-A0A7D5HDU8-F1
#
_cell.length_a   1.000
_cell.length_b   1.000
_cell.length_c   1.000
_cell.angle_alpha   90.00
_cell.angle_beta   90.00
_cell.angle_gamma   90.00
#
_symmetry.space_group_name_H-M   'P 1'
#
loop_
_entity.id
_entity.type
_entity.pdbx_description
1 polymer ?
#
loop_
_entity_poly.entity_id
_entity_poly.type
_entity_poly.pdbx_seq_one_letter_code
_entity_poly.pdbx_strand_id
1 'polypeptide(L)'
;MRERIYPYTAWLLTRSFQPLEIELIGPGYAASGYDRTESGRNYHVDELYPSKAAAIACGEDRLAELAADIAKRQASLDKRRDALYRHK
;
A
#
# COMPACT_ATOMS: atom_id res chain seq x y z
N MET A 1 5.42 6.52 -20.93
CA MET A 1 4.39 7.04 -20.00
C MET A 1 3.22 7.51 -20.84
N ARG A 2 1.97 7.16 -20.49
CA ARG A 2 0.83 7.91 -21.02
C ARG A 2 0.95 9.33 -20.49
N GLU A 3 0.76 10.31 -21.36
CA GLU A 3 0.78 11.71 -20.98
C GLU A 3 -0.40 11.95 -20.02
N ARG A 4 -0.09 12.42 -18.81
CA ARG A 4 -1.09 12.71 -17.78
C ARG A 4 -1.54 14.15 -17.92
N ILE A 5 -2.84 14.37 -17.81
CA ILE A 5 -3.44 15.69 -17.81
C ILE A 5 -3.60 16.12 -16.34
N TYR A 6 -3.02 17.26 -16.00
CA TYR A 6 -3.13 17.86 -14.66
C TYR A 6 -4.04 19.11 -14.71
N PRO A 7 -4.70 19.48 -13.60
CA PRO A 7 -4.76 18.72 -12.36
C PRO A 7 -5.67 17.49 -12.48
N TYR A 8 -5.43 16.48 -11.64
CA TYR A 8 -6.35 15.36 -11.50
C TYR A 8 -6.39 14.85 -10.05
N THR A 9 -7.51 14.25 -9.68
CA THR A 9 -7.69 13.65 -8.35
C THR A 9 -7.38 12.16 -8.39
N ALA A 10 -6.66 11.69 -7.37
CA ALA A 10 -6.34 10.28 -7.15
C ALA A 10 -6.62 9.87 -5.71
N TRP A 11 -6.66 8.56 -5.48
CA TRP A 11 -6.77 7.97 -4.14
C TRP A 11 -5.46 7.33 -3.75
N LEU A 12 -5.02 7.55 -2.52
CA LEU A 12 -3.85 6.92 -1.92
C LEU A 12 -4.32 6.00 -0.79
N LEU A 13 -3.73 4.82 -0.65
CA LEU A 13 -3.87 4.03 0.57
C LEU A 13 -2.72 4.39 1.52
N THR A 14 -3.03 5.05 2.63
CA THR A 14 -2.02 5.42 3.63
C THR A 14 -1.46 4.19 4.36
N ARG A 15 -0.34 4.35 5.06
CA ARG A 15 0.27 3.29 5.89
C ARG A 15 -0.66 2.75 6.98
N SER A 16 -1.62 3.55 7.43
CA SER A 16 -2.64 3.16 8.41
C SER A 16 -3.91 2.58 7.75
N PHE A 17 -3.83 2.17 6.47
CA PHE A 17 -4.93 1.60 5.70
C PHE A 17 -6.14 2.53 5.52
N GLN A 18 -5.92 3.84 5.63
CA GLN A 18 -6.96 4.84 5.36
C GLN A 18 -6.84 5.30 3.90
N PRO A 19 -7.91 5.15 3.08
CA PRO A 19 -7.97 5.78 1.77
C PRO A 19 -8.04 7.30 1.92
N LEU A 20 -7.15 8.00 1.23
CA LEU A 20 -7.06 9.45 1.21
C LEU A 20 -7.18 9.95 -0.22
N GLU A 21 -8.10 10.88 -0.45
CA GLU A 21 -8.22 11.58 -1.74
C GLU A 21 -7.20 12.73 -1.80
N ILE A 22 -6.48 12.83 -2.91
CA ILE A 22 -5.47 13.87 -3.15
C ILE A 22 -5.60 14.44 -4.55
N GLU A 23 -5.33 15.74 -4.69
CA GLU A 23 -5.22 16.40 -5.99
C GLU A 23 -3.73 16.50 -6.39
N LEU A 24 -3.44 16.12 -7.63
CA LEU A 24 -2.12 16.17 -8.23
C LEU A 24 -2.10 17.22 -9.32
N ILE A 25 -1.16 18.16 -9.19
CA ILE A 25 -1.11 19.37 -10.01
C ILE A 25 0.00 19.35 -11.06
N GLY A 26 0.85 18.33 -11.05
CA GLY A 26 1.94 18.21 -12.00
C GLY A 26 2.86 17.02 -11.73
N PRO A 27 3.87 16.84 -12.58
CA PRO A 27 4.93 15.87 -12.34
C PRO A 27 5.76 16.27 -11.11
N GLY A 28 6.21 15.28 -10.36
CA GLY A 28 7.10 15.43 -9.21
C GLY A 28 8.56 15.68 -9.62
N TYR A 29 9.41 14.67 -9.49
CA TYR A 29 10.80 14.75 -9.94
C TYR A 29 10.92 14.61 -11.47
N ALA A 30 11.90 15.29 -12.06
CA ALA A 30 12.17 15.23 -13.50
C ALA A 30 12.38 13.78 -13.99
N ALA A 31 11.70 13.40 -15.07
CA ALA A 31 11.76 12.06 -15.67
C ALA A 31 11.46 10.90 -14.69
N SER A 32 10.66 11.15 -13.65
CA SER A 32 10.36 10.14 -12.61
C SER A 32 8.91 9.67 -12.64
N GLY A 33 8.67 8.50 -12.05
CA GLY A 33 7.34 7.94 -11.78
C GLY A 33 6.60 8.62 -10.62
N TYR A 34 6.80 9.92 -10.39
CA TYR A 34 6.18 10.65 -9.29
C TYR A 34 5.31 11.80 -9.80
N ASP A 35 4.19 12.02 -9.12
CA ASP A 35 3.33 13.18 -9.28
C ASP A 35 3.32 13.98 -7.97
N ARG A 36 3.04 15.29 -8.04
CA ARG A 36 3.07 16.19 -6.88
C ARG A 36 1.76 16.89 -6.59
N THR A 37 1.52 17.15 -5.30
CA THR A 37 0.46 18.02 -4.81
C THR A 37 0.90 19.49 -4.82
N GLU A 38 -0.05 20.41 -4.62
CA GLU A 38 0.24 21.84 -4.45
C GLU A 38 1.18 22.12 -3.27
N SER A 39 1.00 21.39 -2.17
CA SER A 39 1.87 21.45 -0.98
C SER A 39 3.29 20.90 -1.18
N GLY A 40 3.62 20.44 -2.39
CA GLY A 40 4.96 19.95 -2.75
C GLY A 40 5.25 18.51 -2.33
N ARG A 41 4.26 17.75 -1.88
CA ARG A 41 4.43 16.31 -1.60
C ARG A 41 4.43 15.52 -2.89
N ASN A 42 5.35 14.57 -3.01
CA ASN A 42 5.48 13.68 -4.15
C ASN A 42 4.94 12.28 -3.81
N TYR A 43 4.20 11.68 -4.73
CA TYR A 43 3.65 10.33 -4.61
C TYR A 43 4.06 9.49 -5.81
N HIS A 44 4.52 8.25 -5.56
CA HIS A 44 4.83 7.36 -6.67
C HIS A 44 3.52 6.91 -7.31
N VAL A 45 3.53 6.79 -8.62
CA VAL A 45 2.29 6.71 -9.39
C VAL A 45 1.63 5.35 -9.31
N ASP A 46 2.41 4.33 -8.98
CA ASP A 46 1.92 2.98 -8.66
C ASP A 46 1.23 2.91 -7.29
N GLU A 47 1.34 3.97 -6.46
CA GLU A 47 0.62 4.08 -5.19
C GLU A 47 -0.68 4.88 -5.31
N LEU A 48 -0.99 5.36 -6.52
CA LEU A 48 -2.16 6.17 -6.84
C LEU A 48 -3.24 5.34 -7.52
N TYR A 49 -4.41 5.29 -6.90
CA TYR A 49 -5.56 4.54 -7.38
C TYR A 49 -6.58 5.49 -8.03
N PRO A 50 -7.26 5.04 -9.10
CA PRO A 50 -8.25 5.87 -9.81
C PRO A 50 -9.55 6.05 -9.02
N SER A 51 -9.78 5.27 -7.97
CA SER A 51 -10.97 5.38 -7.12
C SER A 51 -10.71 4.91 -5.70
N LYS A 52 -11.56 5.34 -4.77
CA LYS A 52 -11.57 4.86 -3.38
C LYS A 52 -11.70 3.34 -3.31
N ALA A 53 -12.57 2.75 -4.14
CA ALA A 53 -12.81 1.32 -4.18
C ALA A 53 -11.55 0.54 -4.60
N ALA A 54 -10.79 1.05 -5.58
CA ALA A 54 -9.53 0.44 -6.00
C ALA A 54 -8.46 0.52 -4.89
N ALA A 55 -8.38 1.64 -4.16
CA ALA A 55 -7.49 1.75 -3.01
C ALA A 55 -7.85 0.77 -1.88
N ILE A 56 -9.14 0.59 -1.62
CA ILE A 56 -9.64 -0.37 -0.62
C ILE A 56 -9.32 -1.80 -1.05
N ALA A 57 -9.58 -2.16 -2.31
CA ALA A 57 -9.29 -3.50 -2.83
C ALA A 57 -7.80 -3.86 -2.66
N CYS A 58 -6.89 -2.95 -3.01
CA CYS A 58 -5.46 -3.16 -2.77
C CYS A 58 -5.13 -3.29 -1.27
N GLY A 59 -5.85 -2.56 -0.41
CA GLY A 59 -5.72 -2.69 1.04
C GLY A 59 -6.12 -4.08 1.54
N GLU A 60 -7.26 -4.62 1.08
CA GLU A 60 -7.71 -5.97 1.41
C GLU A 60 -6.69 -7.04 0.98
N ASP A 61 -6.14 -6.92 -0.23
CA ASP A 61 -5.09 -7.83 -0.72
C ASP A 61 -3.86 -7.82 0.19
N ARG A 62 -3.39 -6.62 0.57
CA ARG A 62 -2.25 -6.47 1.51
C ARG A 62 -2.57 -7.05 2.90
N LEU A 63 -3.79 -6.87 3.40
CA LEU A 63 -4.20 -7.46 4.68
C LEU A 63 -4.22 -8.99 4.61
N ALA A 64 -4.68 -9.56 3.50
CA ALA A 64 -4.65 -11.00 3.28
C ALA A 64 -3.22 -11.56 3.27
N GLU A 65 -2.28 -10.88 2.61
CA GLU A 65 -0.86 -11.25 2.63
C GLU A 65 -0.28 -11.22 4.05
N LEU A 66 -0.56 -10.16 4.81
CA LEU A 66 -0.12 -10.02 6.21
C LEU A 66 -0.70 -11.12 7.09
N ALA A 67 -2.00 -11.43 6.93
CA ALA A 67 -2.66 -12.49 7.67
C ALA A 67 -2.02 -13.86 7.36
N ALA A 68 -1.67 -14.12 6.11
CA ALA A 68 -1.00 -15.35 5.70
C ALA A 68 0.41 -15.48 6.30
N ASP A 69 1.19 -14.39 6.35
CA ASP A 69 2.51 -14.38 7.01
C ASP A 69 2.40 -14.63 8.51
N ILE A 70 1.44 -13.97 9.19
CA ILE A 70 1.17 -14.19 10.61
C ILE A 70 0.81 -15.66 10.88
N ALA A 71 -0.05 -16.26 10.05
CA ALA A 71 -0.44 -17.67 10.20
C ALA A 71 0.77 -18.61 10.07
N LYS A 72 1.68 -18.36 9.11
CA LYS A 72 2.92 -19.14 8.95
C LYS A 72 3.82 -19.02 10.18
N ARG A 73 3.98 -17.80 10.72
CA ARG A 73 4.77 -17.56 11.94
C ARG A 73 4.15 -18.27 13.14
N GLN A 74 2.83 -18.21 13.28
CA GLN A 74 2.11 -18.89 14.36
C GLN A 74 2.32 -20.41 14.29
N ALA A 75 2.15 -21.02 13.12
CA ALA A 75 2.40 -22.45 12.92
C ALA A 75 3.86 -22.84 13.25
N SER A 76 4.83 -21.98 12.93
CA SER A 76 6.23 -22.21 13.31
C SER A 76 6.44 -22.13 14.84
N LEU A 77 5.74 -21.24 15.54
CA LEU A 77 5.80 -21.15 17.00
C LEU A 77 5.19 -22.39 17.64
N ASP A 78 4.07 -22.88 17.12
CA ASP A 78 3.40 -24.08 17.64
C ASP A 78 4.31 -25.31 17.52
N LYS A 79 4.95 -25.51 16.36
CA LYS A 79 5.96 -26.58 16.18
C LYS A 79 7.10 -26.51 17.21
N ARG A 80 7.56 -25.30 17.54
CA ARG A 80 8.62 -25.09 18.54
C ARG A 80 8.13 -25.38 19.97
N ARG A 81 6.88 -25.04 20.30
CA ARG A 81 6.26 -25.40 21.59
C ARG A 81 6.16 -26.92 21.73
N ASP A 82 5.68 -27.60 20.69
CA ASP A 82 5.58 -29.06 20.72
C ASP A 82 6.94 -29.73 20.89
N ALA A 83 7.98 -29.21 20.24
CA ALA A 83 9.35 -29.69 20.42
C ALA A 83 9.84 -29.47 21.86
N LEU A 84 9.54 -28.31 22.44
CA LEU A 84 9.91 -27.98 23.82
C LEU A 84 9.25 -28.91 24.85
N TYR A 85 7.95 -29.20 24.68
CA TYR A 85 7.19 -30.00 25.65
C TYR A 85 7.32 -31.51 25.43
N ARG A 86 7.72 -31.99 24.24
CA ARG A 86 7.96 -33.42 23.97
C ARG A 86 9.13 -34.04 24.75
N HIS A 87 9.97 -33.21 25.38
CA HIS A 87 11.11 -33.64 26.21
C HIS A 87 10.88 -33.46 27.72
N LYS A 88 9.62 -33.23 28.13
CA LYS A 88 9.18 -33.38 29.52
C LYS A 88 8.49 -34.71 29.71
#